data_AF-X1LQV3-F1
#
_entry.id   AF-X1LQV3-F1
#
_cell.length_a   1.000
_cell.length_b   1.000
_cell.length_c   1.000
_cell.angle_alpha   90.00
_cell.angle_beta   90.00
_cell.angle_gamma   90.00
#
_symmetry.space_group_name_H-M   'P 1'
#
loop_
_entity.id
_entity.type
_entity.pdbx_description
1 polymer ?
#
loop_
_entity_poly.entity_id
_entity_poly.type
_entity_poly.pdbx_seq_one_letter_code
_entity_poly.pdbx_strand_id
1 'polypeptide(L)'
;ACLNERDETGKTEAWYVIWAKPGAQLVCGLKEDINRNILKEAIKSKKIEDYLNYITINKGDLIFLPPCTVHTIMGDVILTEIQQNSDLTYRIYDWGRIDKYGKSRELHIDKK
;
A
#
# COMPACT_ATOMS: atom_id res chain seq x y z
N ALA A 1 17.23 7.02 6.09
CA ALA A 1 16.49 7.05 4.81
C ALA A 1 15.92 5.68 4.55
N CYS A 2 14.76 5.59 3.90
CA CYS A 2 14.24 4.31 3.43
C CYS A 2 14.98 3.89 2.16
N LEU A 3 16.04 3.11 2.37
CA LEU A 3 16.92 2.60 1.34
C LEU A 3 16.55 1.15 1.04
N ASN A 4 16.47 0.81 -0.24
CA ASN A 4 16.27 -0.57 -0.68
C ASN A 4 17.61 -1.35 -0.69
N GLU A 5 17.60 -2.63 -1.11
CA GLU A 5 18.83 -3.43 -1.24
C GLU A 5 19.86 -2.92 -2.27
N ARG A 6 19.54 -1.86 -3.02
CA ARG A 6 20.43 -1.21 -4.00
C ARG A 6 20.93 0.15 -3.53
N ASP A 7 20.68 0.49 -2.26
CA ASP A 7 20.95 1.81 -1.67
C ASP A 7 20.28 2.97 -2.43
N GLU A 8 19.23 2.67 -3.20
CA GLU A 8 18.40 3.67 -3.85
C GLU A 8 17.36 4.20 -2.84
N THR A 9 17.00 5.47 -2.99
CA THR A 9 15.86 6.03 -2.26
C THR A 9 14.58 5.30 -2.68
N GLY A 10 13.71 4.97 -1.72
CA GLY A 10 12.38 4.45 -2.05
C GLY A 10 11.58 5.37 -2.99
N LYS A 11 10.47 4.86 -3.52
CA LYS A 11 9.61 5.57 -4.45
C LYS A 11 8.63 6.48 -3.71
N THR A 12 8.65 7.77 -4.02
CA THR A 12 7.68 8.78 -3.56
C THR A 12 6.54 8.90 -4.58
N GLU A 13 5.33 9.00 -4.08
CA GLU A 13 4.11 9.14 -4.88
C GLU A 13 3.19 10.23 -4.31
N ALA A 14 2.28 10.69 -5.15
CA ALA A 14 1.15 11.51 -4.75
C ALA A 14 -0.09 11.10 -5.54
N TRP A 15 -1.22 11.00 -4.85
CA TRP A 15 -2.50 10.65 -5.45
C TRP A 15 -3.49 11.81 -5.35
N TYR A 16 -4.05 12.21 -6.48
CA TYR A 16 -5.13 13.20 -6.55
C TYR A 16 -6.45 12.52 -6.89
N VAL A 17 -7.45 12.64 -6.01
CA VAL A 17 -8.75 11.97 -6.16
C VAL A 17 -9.63 12.73 -7.15
N ILE A 18 -9.84 12.17 -8.33
CA ILE A 18 -10.71 12.75 -9.37
C ILE A 18 -12.19 12.49 -9.04
N TRP A 19 -12.48 11.30 -8.52
CA TRP A 19 -13.82 10.87 -8.12
C TRP A 19 -13.75 9.79 -7.05
N ALA A 20 -14.69 9.83 -6.11
CA ALA A 20 -14.84 8.81 -5.07
C ALA A 20 -16.32 8.67 -4.71
N LYS A 21 -16.77 7.44 -4.50
CA LYS A 21 -18.10 7.17 -3.92
C LYS A 21 -18.12 7.68 -2.47
N PRO A 22 -19.27 8.16 -1.93
CA PRO A 22 -19.38 8.51 -0.52
C PRO A 22 -18.94 7.35 0.38
N GLY A 23 -17.99 7.61 1.28
CA GLY A 23 -17.41 6.61 2.17
C GLY A 23 -16.33 5.72 1.53
N ALA A 24 -15.90 6.00 0.29
CA ALA A 24 -14.74 5.33 -0.29
C ALA A 24 -13.48 5.58 0.57
N GLN A 25 -12.61 4.58 0.61
CA GLN A 25 -11.44 4.60 1.48
C GLN A 25 -10.17 4.29 0.68
N LEU A 26 -9.03 4.72 1.20
CA LEU A 26 -7.72 4.24 0.81
C LEU A 26 -7.03 3.66 2.04
N VAL A 27 -6.05 2.79 1.81
CA VAL A 27 -5.11 2.42 2.88
C VAL A 27 -3.90 3.34 2.76
N CYS A 28 -3.59 4.04 3.85
CA CYS A 28 -2.44 4.93 3.94
C CYS A 28 -1.79 4.81 5.33
N GLY A 29 -0.75 4.00 5.39
CA GLY A 29 -0.02 3.65 6.60
C GLY A 29 -0.56 2.41 7.31
N LEU A 30 0.07 2.12 8.44
CA LEU A 30 -0.37 1.13 9.41
C LEU A 30 -0.95 1.85 10.62
N LYS A 31 -1.73 1.14 11.44
CA LYS A 31 -2.13 1.62 12.77
C LYS A 31 -0.90 1.88 13.64
N GLU A 32 -1.09 2.61 14.74
CA GLU A 32 -0.02 2.91 15.70
C GLU A 32 0.58 1.63 16.30
N ASP A 33 1.84 1.72 16.74
CA ASP A 33 2.61 0.66 17.41
C ASP A 33 2.87 -0.64 16.61
N ILE A 34 2.71 -0.60 15.28
CA ILE A 34 3.02 -1.75 14.42
C ILE A 34 4.48 -1.73 14.01
N ASN A 35 5.24 -2.69 14.54
CA ASN A 35 6.61 -2.95 14.13
C ASN A 35 6.70 -4.09 13.09
N ARG A 36 7.89 -4.28 12.52
CA ARG A 36 8.15 -5.28 11.48
C ARG A 36 7.81 -6.71 11.90
N ASN A 37 8.05 -7.09 13.17
CA ASN A 37 7.77 -8.44 13.64
C ASN A 37 6.25 -8.69 13.74
N ILE A 38 5.51 -7.71 14.27
CA ILE A 38 4.04 -7.75 14.33
C ILE A 38 3.47 -7.86 12.91
N LEU A 39 3.97 -7.04 11.99
CA LEU A 39 3.54 -7.07 10.59
C LEU A 39 3.81 -8.42 9.92
N LYS A 40 5.00 -9.02 10.12
CA LYS A 40 5.34 -10.34 9.58
C LYS A 40 4.40 -11.43 10.10
N GLU A 41 4.12 -11.45 11.40
CA GLU A 41 3.20 -12.42 11.99
C GLU A 41 1.75 -12.19 11.54
N ALA A 42 1.34 -10.93 11.37
CA ALA A 42 0.03 -10.59 10.81
C ALA A 42 -0.13 -11.08 9.36
N ILE A 43 0.91 -10.98 8.54
CA ILE A 43 0.89 -11.49 7.16
C ILE A 43 0.77 -13.02 7.17
N LYS A 44 1.59 -13.72 7.97
CA LYS A 44 1.54 -15.19 8.08
C LYS A 44 0.18 -15.69 8.57
N SER A 45 -0.41 -14.99 9.53
CA SER A 45 -1.71 -15.33 10.12
C SER A 45 -2.91 -14.81 9.33
N LYS A 46 -2.70 -14.13 8.19
CA LYS A 46 -3.74 -13.51 7.35
C LYS A 46 -4.60 -12.48 8.09
N LYS A 47 -4.01 -11.75 9.03
CA LYS A 47 -4.65 -10.70 9.84
C LYS A 47 -4.11 -9.30 9.56
N ILE A 48 -3.31 -9.12 8.51
CA ILE A 48 -2.73 -7.80 8.18
C ILE A 48 -3.78 -6.71 8.02
N GLU A 49 -4.97 -7.05 7.52
CA GLU A 49 -6.09 -6.12 7.33
C GLU A 49 -6.48 -5.41 8.64
N ASP A 50 -6.36 -6.08 9.79
CA ASP A 50 -6.64 -5.51 11.11
C ASP A 50 -5.66 -4.38 11.50
N TYR A 51 -4.51 -4.29 10.83
CA TYR A 51 -3.43 -3.35 11.12
C TYR A 51 -3.29 -2.25 10.09
N LEU A 52 -4.09 -2.27 9.02
CA LEU A 52 -4.09 -1.23 8.00
C LEU A 52 -4.78 0.04 8.51
N ASN A 53 -4.23 1.21 8.15
CA ASN A 53 -4.88 2.49 8.41
C ASN A 53 -5.74 2.90 7.22
N TYR A 54 -7.06 2.89 7.42
CA TYR A 54 -8.03 3.28 6.40
C TYR A 54 -8.39 4.74 6.56
N ILE A 55 -8.22 5.51 5.48
CA ILE A 55 -8.63 6.92 5.42
C ILE A 55 -9.83 7.05 4.48
N THR A 56 -10.85 7.82 4.89
CA THR A 56 -11.98 8.14 4.00
C THR A 56 -11.55 9.27 3.08
N ILE A 57 -11.91 9.17 1.80
CA ILE A 57 -11.52 10.13 0.77
C ILE A 57 -12.71 10.74 0.04
N ASN A 58 -12.50 11.94 -0.49
CA ASN A 58 -13.44 12.70 -1.28
C ASN A 58 -12.79 13.20 -2.58
N LYS A 59 -13.62 13.58 -3.54
CA LYS A 59 -13.15 14.27 -4.75
C LYS A 59 -12.36 15.53 -4.38
N GLY A 60 -11.19 15.68 -4.96
CA GLY A 60 -10.30 16.81 -4.74
C GLY A 60 -9.24 16.58 -3.66
N ASP A 61 -9.31 15.48 -2.90
CA ASP A 61 -8.28 15.15 -1.91
C ASP A 61 -6.95 14.86 -2.60
N LEU A 62 -5.87 15.31 -1.95
CA LEU A 62 -4.49 15.04 -2.34
C LEU A 62 -3.81 14.25 -1.22
N ILE A 63 -3.32 13.06 -1.56
CA ILE A 63 -2.65 12.16 -0.64
C ILE A 63 -1.17 12.12 -1.03
N PHE A 64 -0.30 12.55 -0.14
CA PHE A 64 1.15 12.45 -0.32
C PHE A 64 1.66 11.16 0.32
N LEU A 65 2.41 10.38 -0.44
CA LEU A 65 2.94 9.08 -0.02
C LEU A 65 4.47 9.12 -0.04
N PRO A 66 5.11 9.41 1.11
CA PRO A 66 6.55 9.27 1.22
C PRO A 66 6.94 7.78 1.08
N PRO A 67 8.20 7.50 0.70
CA PRO A 67 8.68 6.12 0.58
C PRO A 67 8.51 5.36 1.89
N CYS A 68 8.30 4.04 1.79
CA CYS A 68 8.00 3.14 2.90
C CYS A 68 6.64 3.32 3.59
N THR A 69 5.76 4.17 3.05
CA THR A 69 4.36 4.16 3.47
C THR A 69 3.70 2.88 2.95
N VAL A 70 3.11 2.06 3.83
CA VAL A 70 2.25 0.95 3.38
C VAL A 70 0.97 1.57 2.83
N HIS A 71 0.64 1.34 1.56
CA HIS A 71 -0.55 1.93 0.95
C HIS A 71 -1.18 1.01 -0.09
N THR A 72 -2.48 1.20 -0.32
CA THR A 72 -3.18 0.56 -1.44
C THR A 72 -4.42 1.36 -1.85
N ILE A 73 -4.70 1.33 -3.14
CA ILE A 73 -5.92 1.89 -3.72
C ILE A 73 -7.04 0.85 -3.57
N MET A 74 -8.18 1.25 -3.00
CA MET A 74 -9.35 0.39 -2.84
C MET A 74 -10.31 0.52 -4.02
N GLY A 75 -11.46 -0.16 -3.96
CA GLY A 75 -12.54 0.04 -4.92
C GLY A 75 -13.20 1.41 -4.81
N ASP A 76 -14.09 1.71 -5.75
CA ASP A 76 -14.97 2.90 -5.73
C ASP A 76 -14.25 4.26 -5.74
N VAL A 77 -13.05 4.33 -6.35
CA VAL A 77 -12.26 5.55 -6.54
C VAL A 77 -11.67 5.62 -7.95
N ILE A 78 -11.58 6.84 -8.48
CA ILE A 78 -10.77 7.19 -9.65
C ILE A 78 -9.81 8.28 -9.21
N LEU A 79 -8.51 8.06 -9.40
CA LEU A 79 -7.47 9.00 -9.01
C LEU A 79 -6.37 9.10 -10.07
N THR A 80 -5.61 10.18 -10.02
CA THR A 80 -4.35 10.33 -10.74
C THR A 80 -3.20 10.07 -9.79
N GLU A 81 -2.29 9.20 -10.20
CA GLU A 81 -1.04 8.95 -9.51
C GLU A 81 0.11 9.68 -10.19
N ILE A 82 0.87 10.43 -9.41
CA ILE A 82 2.11 11.08 -9.83
C ILE A 82 3.23 10.43 -9.01
N GLN A 83 4.18 9.80 -9.65
CA GLN A 83 5.26 9.07 -8.99
C GLN A 83 6.63 9.43 -9.56
N GLN A 84 7.68 9.14 -8.78
CA GLN A 84 9.04 9.10 -9.33
C GLN A 84 9.12 8.06 -10.46
N ASN A 85 10.01 8.28 -11.43
CA ASN A 85 10.27 7.34 -12.52
C ASN A 85 10.99 6.08 -12.01
N SER A 86 10.24 5.22 -11.33
CA SER A 86 10.67 3.98 -10.69
C SER A 86 9.52 2.99 -10.71
N ASP A 87 9.83 1.72 -10.96
CA ASP A 87 8.85 0.62 -10.91
C ASP A 87 9.02 -0.24 -9.65
N LEU A 88 9.73 0.28 -8.64
CA LEU A 88 10.00 -0.46 -7.41
C LEU A 88 8.73 -0.62 -6.57
N THR A 89 8.28 -1.86 -6.38
CA THR A 89 7.12 -2.18 -5.53
C THR A 89 7.37 -3.40 -4.65
N TYR A 90 7.26 -3.23 -3.32
CA TYR A 90 7.26 -4.33 -2.36
C TYR A 90 5.84 -4.67 -1.92
N ARG A 91 5.33 -5.80 -2.41
CA ARG A 91 3.98 -6.28 -2.07
C ARG A 91 4.05 -7.13 -0.83
N ILE A 92 3.38 -6.73 0.23
CA ILE A 92 3.35 -7.50 1.49
C ILE A 92 2.07 -8.33 1.65
N TYR A 93 1.00 -7.97 0.94
CA TYR A 93 -0.27 -8.69 0.95
C TYR A 93 -1.05 -8.44 -0.35
N ASP A 94 -1.92 -9.38 -0.72
CA ASP A 94 -2.71 -9.30 -1.95
C ASP A 94 -4.16 -9.83 -1.81
N TRP A 95 -4.74 -9.73 -0.61
CA TRP A 95 -6.15 -10.09 -0.39
C TRP A 95 -6.48 -11.55 -0.74
N GLY A 96 -5.48 -12.43 -0.68
CA GLY A 96 -5.62 -13.84 -1.06
C GLY A 96 -6.03 -14.07 -2.52
N ARG A 97 -5.87 -13.09 -3.41
CA ARG A 97 -6.29 -13.20 -4.81
C ARG A 97 -5.47 -14.26 -5.54
N ILE A 98 -6.16 -14.96 -6.44
CA ILE A 98 -5.58 -15.92 -7.38
C ILE A 98 -5.88 -15.45 -8.80
N ASP A 99 -4.93 -15.65 -9.70
CA ASP A 99 -5.13 -15.40 -11.12
C ASP A 99 -6.01 -16.50 -11.75
N LYS A 100 -6.30 -16.34 -13.05
CA LYS A 100 -7.08 -17.31 -13.84
C LYS A 100 -6.44 -18.70 -13.96
N TYR A 101 -5.19 -18.85 -13.55
CA TYR A 101 -4.43 -20.09 -13.54
C TYR A 101 -4.27 -20.66 -12.11
N GLY A 102 -4.90 -20.05 -11.10
CA GLY A 102 -4.82 -20.49 -9.71
C GLY A 102 -3.54 -20.07 -8.99
N LYS A 103 -2.75 -19.15 -9.55
CA LYS A 103 -1.48 -18.69 -8.96
C LYS A 103 -1.67 -17.38 -8.20
N SER A 104 -1.10 -17.29 -7.00
CA SER A 104 -1.01 -16.04 -6.25
C SER A 104 0.16 -15.17 -6.76
N ARG A 105 0.02 -13.84 -6.64
CA ARG A 105 1.12 -12.92 -6.95
C ARG A 105 2.25 -13.04 -5.92
N GLU A 106 3.46 -12.71 -6.36
CA GLU A 106 4.65 -12.69 -5.50
C GLU A 106 4.51 -11.63 -4.39
N LEU A 107 4.97 -12.03 -3.19
CA LEU A 107 5.05 -11.18 -2.00
C LEU A 107 6.52 -10.99 -1.61
N HIS A 108 6.86 -9.78 -1.18
CA HIS A 108 8.22 -9.29 -0.91
C HIS A 108 8.45 -9.06 0.60
N ILE A 109 8.05 -10.00 1.46
CA ILE A 109 7.97 -9.83 2.93
C ILE A 109 9.35 -9.61 3.59
N ASP A 110 10.41 -10.17 3.01
CA ASP A 110 11.76 -10.11 3.57
C ASP A 110 12.66 -9.03 2.95
N LYS A 111 12.14 -8.27 1.97
CA LYS A 111 12.86 -7.12 1.40
C LYS A 111 13.06 -6.01 2.42
N LYS A 112 14.12 -5.21 2.22
CA LYS A 112 14.51 -4.13 3.14
C LYS A 112 13.76 -2.84 2.85
#